data_AF-A0A2E7TQV5-F1
#
_entry.id   AF-A0A2E7TQV5-F1
#
_cell.length_a   1.000
_cell.length_b   1.000
_cell.length_c   1.000
_cell.angle_alpha   90.00
_cell.angle_beta   90.00
_cell.angle_gamma   90.00
#
_symmetry.space_group_name_H-M   'P 1'
#
loop_
_entity.id
_entity.type
_entity.pdbx_description
1 polymer ?
#
loop_
_entity_poly.entity_id
_entity_poly.type
_entity_poly.pdbx_seq_one_letter_code
_entity_poly.pdbx_strand_id
1 'polypeptide(L)'
;SPNAKYLASHFGIYIQPGSTLVLLIAPDSPGFFAGLNPGDEIISINSIEQKKDNCDNWAKYFKNNLTLVYKKDAFIKEVKLKTSKSEYFPNVRITMDSNSKGKLKWI
;
A
#
# COMPACT_ATOMS: atom_id res chain seq x y z
N SER A 1 15.82 -6.78 -0.32
CA SER A 1 16.42 -5.59 0.31
C SER A 1 15.54 -5.18 1.50
N PRO A 2 16.05 -4.42 2.48
CA PRO A 2 15.19 -3.83 3.51
C PRO A 2 14.03 -3.10 2.84
N ASN A 3 12.81 -3.28 3.36
CA ASN A 3 11.65 -2.66 2.75
C ASN A 3 11.67 -1.15 3.03
N ALA A 4 12.12 -0.38 2.05
CA ALA A 4 12.21 1.07 2.18
C ALA A 4 10.85 1.79 2.10
N LYS A 5 9.75 1.07 1.85
CA LYS A 5 8.43 1.68 1.67
C LYS A 5 7.71 1.85 3.01
N TYR A 6 7.40 3.09 3.35
CA TYR A 6 6.73 3.50 4.57
C TYR A 6 5.31 2.93 4.72
N LEU A 7 4.50 2.97 3.66
CA LEU A 7 3.14 2.40 3.69
C LEU A 7 3.14 0.91 4.01
N ALA A 8 4.09 0.19 3.41
CA ALA A 8 4.22 -1.23 3.62
C ALA A 8 4.66 -1.52 5.06
N SER A 9 5.70 -0.85 5.55
CA SER A 9 6.27 -1.11 6.88
C SER A 9 5.35 -0.70 8.04
N HIS A 10 4.64 0.43 7.94
CA HIS A 10 3.91 1.00 9.08
C HIS A 10 2.40 0.79 9.03
N PHE A 11 1.85 0.56 7.84
CA PHE A 11 0.42 0.36 7.62
C PHE A 11 0.09 -1.00 7.02
N GLY A 12 1.09 -1.80 6.63
CA GLY A 12 0.86 -3.09 5.96
C GLY A 12 0.25 -2.94 4.58
N ILE A 13 0.43 -1.79 3.91
CA ILE A 13 -0.12 -1.52 2.58
C ILE A 13 1.04 -1.48 1.57
N TYR A 14 1.17 -2.51 0.74
CA TYR A 14 2.19 -2.53 -0.30
C TYR A 14 1.60 -2.10 -1.65
N ILE A 15 2.08 -0.98 -2.18
CA ILE A 15 1.64 -0.45 -3.48
C ILE A 15 2.52 -0.98 -4.61
N GLN A 16 1.88 -1.39 -5.70
CA GLN A 16 2.54 -1.82 -6.92
C GLN A 16 3.50 -0.71 -7.41
N PRO A 17 4.77 -1.04 -7.73
CA PRO A 17 5.71 -0.04 -8.25
C PRO A 17 5.18 0.68 -9.49
N GLY A 18 5.33 2.01 -9.52
CA GLY A 18 4.89 2.86 -10.64
C GLY A 18 3.39 3.11 -10.72
N SER A 19 2.58 2.66 -9.76
CA SER A 19 1.13 2.88 -9.73
C SER A 19 0.62 3.26 -8.34
N THR A 20 -0.69 3.48 -8.25
CA THR A 20 -1.47 3.72 -7.02
C THR A 20 -2.23 2.49 -6.56
N LEU A 21 -2.06 1.34 -7.22
CA LEU A 21 -2.79 0.11 -6.94
C LEU A 21 -2.16 -0.64 -5.76
N VAL A 22 -3.02 -1.04 -4.83
CA VAL A 22 -2.68 -1.95 -3.75
C VAL A 22 -2.33 -3.30 -4.35
N LEU A 23 -1.11 -3.76 -4.10
CA LEU A 23 -0.65 -5.07 -4.53
C LEU A 23 -0.80 -6.10 -3.41
N LEU A 24 -0.45 -5.74 -2.17
CA LEU A 24 -0.53 -6.62 -1.01
C LEU A 24 -1.03 -5.86 0.21
N ILE A 25 -1.73 -6.58 1.08
CA ILE A 25 -2.13 -6.13 2.41
C ILE A 25 -1.63 -7.14 3.42
N ALA A 26 -0.89 -6.69 4.44
CA ALA A 26 -0.45 -7.56 5.53
C ALA A 26 -1.64 -7.91 6.44
N PRO A 27 -1.80 -9.17 6.87
CA PRO A 27 -2.80 -9.55 7.87
C PRO A 27 -2.67 -8.73 9.15
N ASP A 28 -3.80 -8.43 9.79
CA ASP A 28 -3.88 -7.69 11.06
C ASP A 28 -3.14 -6.33 11.06
N SER A 29 -2.96 -5.75 9.88
CA SER A 29 -2.37 -4.42 9.70
C SER A 29 -3.42 -3.32 9.71
N PRO A 30 -3.04 -2.05 9.90
CA PRO A 30 -3.95 -0.93 9.71
C PRO A 30 -4.68 -0.96 8.36
N GLY A 31 -3.99 -1.33 7.28
CA GLY A 31 -4.59 -1.50 5.96
C GLY A 31 -5.63 -2.62 5.89
N PHE A 32 -5.37 -3.74 6.59
CA PHE A 32 -6.32 -4.85 6.70
C PHE A 32 -7.59 -4.44 7.44
N PHE A 33 -7.47 -3.79 8.60
CA PHE A 33 -8.64 -3.34 9.37
C PHE A 33 -9.41 -2.20 8.69
N ALA A 34 -8.73 -1.42 7.84
CA ALA A 34 -9.37 -0.46 6.95
C ALA A 34 -10.14 -1.13 5.80
N GLY A 35 -10.03 -2.45 5.63
CA GLY A 35 -10.74 -3.20 4.62
C GLY A 35 -10.21 -2.96 3.21
N LEU A 36 -8.93 -2.61 3.05
CA LEU A 36 -8.26 -2.60 1.75
C LEU A 36 -7.99 -4.01 1.27
N ASN A 37 -8.09 -4.22 -0.03
CA ASN A 37 -7.79 -5.46 -0.71
C ASN A 37 -6.76 -5.22 -1.84
N PRO A 38 -5.98 -6.24 -2.24
CA PRO A 38 -5.26 -6.21 -3.50
C PRO A 38 -6.19 -5.82 -4.66
N GLY A 39 -5.73 -4.90 -5.51
CA GLY A 39 -6.50 -4.33 -6.62
C GLY A 39 -7.22 -3.02 -6.31
N ASP A 40 -7.39 -2.65 -5.03
CA ASP A 40 -7.92 -1.33 -4.66
C ASP A 40 -6.96 -0.23 -5.11
N GLU A 41 -7.50 0.93 -5.47
CA GLU A 41 -6.70 2.07 -5.96
C GLU A 41 -6.67 3.19 -4.93
N ILE A 42 -5.48 3.64 -4.52
CA ILE A 42 -5.36 4.84 -3.69
C ILE A 42 -5.58 6.07 -4.56
N ILE A 43 -6.58 6.87 -4.20
CA ILE A 43 -6.92 8.13 -4.89
C ILE A 43 -6.21 9.31 -4.21
N SER A 44 -6.24 9.38 -2.88
CA SER A 44 -5.60 10.47 -2.15
C SER A 44 -5.05 10.06 -0.78
N ILE A 45 -4.08 10.84 -0.31
CA ILE A 45 -3.52 10.78 1.05
C ILE A 45 -3.62 12.17 1.65
N ASN A 46 -4.34 12.32 2.76
CA ASN A 46 -4.60 13.60 3.42
C ASN A 46 -5.05 14.69 2.43
N SER A 47 -6.04 14.34 1.59
CA SER A 47 -6.60 15.22 0.56
C SER A 47 -5.64 15.61 -0.57
N ILE A 48 -4.45 15.02 -0.63
CA ILE A 48 -3.51 15.17 -1.74
C ILE A 48 -3.71 14.01 -2.72
N GLU A 49 -4.14 14.35 -3.94
CA GLU A 49 -4.32 13.39 -5.03
C GLU A 49 -3.01 12.63 -5.33
N GLN A 50 -3.11 11.31 -5.48
CA GLN A 50 -1.97 10.46 -5.77
C GLN A 50 -1.89 10.12 -7.26
N LYS A 51 -0.66 10.21 -7.79
CA LYS A 51 -0.34 9.80 -9.16
C LYS A 51 0.94 8.96 -9.11
N LYS A 52 0.93 7.82 -9.81
CA LYS A 52 2.04 6.87 -9.84
C LYS A 52 2.44 6.44 -8.41
N ASP A 53 3.72 6.31 -8.12
CA ASP A 53 4.28 5.74 -6.90
C ASP A 53 4.50 6.75 -5.76
N ASN A 54 3.86 7.92 -5.80
CA ASN A 54 4.10 8.99 -4.82
C ASN A 54 3.42 8.75 -3.45
N CYS A 55 2.59 7.73 -3.32
CA CYS A 55 1.85 7.41 -2.10
C CYS A 55 2.78 7.26 -0.89
N ASP A 56 3.95 6.65 -1.08
CA ASP A 56 4.87 6.36 0.01
C ASP A 56 5.51 7.62 0.60
N ASN A 57 5.82 8.61 -0.25
CA ASN A 57 6.42 9.88 0.18
C ASN A 57 5.47 10.65 1.08
N TRP A 58 4.19 10.76 0.70
CA TRP A 58 3.20 11.45 1.52
C TRP A 58 2.90 10.69 2.80
N ALA A 59 2.81 9.36 2.75
CA ALA A 59 2.65 8.55 3.95
C ALA A 59 3.79 8.77 4.94
N LYS A 60 5.04 8.78 4.44
CA LYS A 60 6.24 9.06 5.24
C LYS A 60 6.25 10.47 5.81
N TYR A 61 5.75 11.46 5.07
CA TYR A 61 5.64 12.84 5.51
C TYR A 61 4.65 12.98 6.68
N PHE A 62 3.45 12.41 6.54
CA PHE A 62 2.37 12.54 7.54
C PHE A 62 2.46 11.54 8.71
N LYS A 63 3.22 10.45 8.54
CA LYS A 63 3.51 9.43 9.55
C LYS A 63 2.26 8.82 10.19
N ASN A 64 1.86 9.32 11.36
CA ASN A 64 0.87 8.69 12.24
C ASN A 64 -0.57 9.12 11.97
N ASN A 65 -0.78 10.17 11.18
CA ASN A 65 -2.10 10.74 10.89
C ASN A 65 -2.35 10.71 9.39
N LEU A 66 -2.91 9.61 8.90
CA LEU A 66 -3.06 9.37 7.47
C LEU A 66 -4.53 9.10 7.16
N THR A 67 -5.16 10.00 6.42
CA THR A 67 -6.49 9.82 5.85
C THR A 67 -6.31 9.34 4.42
N LEU A 68 -6.77 8.13 4.14
CA LEU A 68 -6.67 7.50 2.84
C LEU A 68 -8.03 7.55 2.16
N VAL A 69 -8.07 8.05 0.92
CA VAL A 69 -9.22 7.88 0.04
C VAL A 69 -8.85 6.86 -1.03
N TYR A 70 -9.67 5.83 -1.21
CA TYR A 70 -9.40 4.74 -2.13
C TYR A 70 -10.65 4.26 -2.86
N LYS A 71 -10.47 3.71 -4.06
CA LYS A 71 -11.51 3.07 -4.86
C LYS A 71 -11.54 1.57 -4.55
N LYS A 72 -12.73 1.07 -4.24
CA LYS A 72 -13.02 -0.35 -4.01
C LYS A 72 -14.35 -0.71 -4.66
N ASP A 73 -14.34 -1.69 -5.57
CA ASP A 73 -15.56 -2.18 -6.26
C ASP A 73 -16.44 -1.05 -6.83
N ALA A 74 -15.81 -0.07 -7.48
CA ALA A 74 -16.42 1.16 -8.02
C ALA A 74 -16.88 2.22 -6.99
N PHE A 75 -16.79 1.95 -5.70
CA PHE A 75 -17.08 2.92 -4.65
C PHE A 75 -15.82 3.63 -4.17
N ILE A 76 -15.96 4.91 -3.80
CA ILE A 76 -14.92 5.68 -3.13
C ILE A 76 -15.13 5.54 -1.62
N LYS A 77 -14.08 5.18 -0.90
CA LYS A 77 -14.06 5.07 0.56
C LYS A 77 -13.00 5.99 1.13
N GLU A 78 -13.27 6.53 2.30
CA GLU A 78 -12.33 7.33 3.09
C GLU A 78 -12.12 6.66 4.45
N VAL A 79 -10.87 6.54 4.87
CA VAL A 79 -10.50 5.91 6.14
C VAL A 79 -9.34 6.63 6.79
N LYS A 80 -9.40 6.79 8.13
CA LYS A 80 -8.27 7.30 8.92
C LYS A 80 -7.47 6.13 9.46
N LEU A 81 -6.20 6.06 9.08
CA LEU A 81 -5.25 5.07 9.53
C LEU A 81 -4.41 5.62 10.68
N LYS A 82 -4.13 4.74 11.65
CA LYS A 82 -3.12 4.96 12.69
C LYS A 82 -2.02 3.93 12.50
N THR A 83 -0.79 4.34 12.77
CA THR A 83 0.36 3.44 12.68
C THR A 83 0.28 2.37 13.77
N SER A 84 0.75 1.18 13.41
CA SER A 84 0.93 0.07 14.35
C SER A 84 2.31 0.16 15.01
N LYS A 85 2.49 -0.48 16.17
CA LYS A 85 3.81 -0.66 16.81
C LYS A 85 4.65 -1.76 16.14
N SER A 86 4.00 -2.63 15.38
CA SER A 86 4.61 -3.71 14.61
C SER A 86 5.01 -3.23 13.22
N GLU A 87 6.15 -3.72 12.74
CA GLU A 87 6.62 -3.53 11.36
C GLU A 87 6.10 -4.67 10.47
N TYR A 88 5.61 -4.33 9.28
CA TYR A 88 5.12 -5.29 8.29
C TYR A 88 6.03 -5.36 7.07
N PHE A 89 6.03 -6.51 6.39
CA PHE A 89 6.90 -6.73 5.21
C PHE A 89 8.37 -6.32 5.45
N PRO A 90 9.04 -6.76 6.52
CA PRO A 90 10.40 -6.28 6.86
C PRO A 90 11.42 -6.61 5.76
N ASN A 91 11.16 -7.69 5.00
CA ASN A 91 11.90 -8.05 3.80
C ASN A 91 10.92 -8.26 2.65
N VAL A 92 11.13 -7.54 1.55
CA VAL A 92 10.40 -7.77 0.29
C VAL A 92 11.41 -8.17 -0.79
N ARG A 93 11.14 -9.29 -1.46
CA ARG A 93 11.84 -9.72 -2.67
C ARG A 93 10.78 -9.82 -3.77
N ILE A 94 10.90 -9.00 -4.81
CA ILE A 94 10.08 -9.13 -6.01
C ILE A 94 10.96 -9.77 -7.08
N THR A 95 10.59 -10.96 -7.53
CA THR A 95 11.23 -11.62 -8.67
C THR A 95 10.36 -11.36 -9.90
N MET A 96 10.90 -10.64 -10.89
CA MET A 96 10.25 -10.54 -12.20
C MET A 96 10.73 -11.72 -13.04
N ASP A 97 9.84 -12.67 -13.32
CA ASP A 97 10.15 -13.79 -14.19
C ASP A 97 10.05 -13.30 -15.64
N SER A 98 11.21 -13.08 -16.28
CA SER A 98 11.34 -12.42 -17.60
C SER A 98 10.64 -13.15 -18.75
N ASN A 99 10.15 -14.37 -18.51
CA ASN A 99 9.53 -15.23 -19.50
C ASN A 99 8.02 -15.48 -19.26
N SER A 100 7.46 -14.92 -18.19
CA SER A 100 6.03 -15.04 -17.91
C SER A 100 5.31 -13.77 -18.35
N LYS A 101 4.40 -13.90 -19.32
CA LYS A 101 3.39 -12.88 -19.59
C LYS A 101 2.54 -12.70 -18.32
N GLY A 102 2.96 -11.81 -17.43
CA GLY A 102 2.13 -11.18 -16.40
C GLY A 102 1.55 -12.07 -15.30
N LYS A 103 2.23 -13.13 -14.85
CA LYS A 103 1.80 -13.86 -13.65
C LYS A 103 2.94 -14.03 -12.65
N LEU A 104 2.81 -13.31 -11.53
CA LEU A 104 3.71 -13.39 -10.37
C LEU A 104 3.54 -14.76 -9.70
N LYS A 105 4.66 -15.48 -9.50
CA LYS A 105 4.75 -16.70 -8.67
C LYS A 105 5.73 -16.45 -7.53
N TRP A 106 5.40 -16.96 -6.35
CA TRP A 106 6.22 -16.83 -5.14
C TRP A 106 6.68 -18.22 -4.66
N ILE A 107 7.90 -18.27 -4.11
CA ILE A 107 8.51 -19.41 -3.39
C ILE A 107 8.96 -18.91 -2.02
#